data_AF-A0A4U8T447-F1
#
_entry.id   AF-A0A4U8T447-F1
#
_cell.length_a   1.000
_cell.length_b   1.000
_cell.length_c   1.000
_cell.angle_alpha   90.00
_cell.angle_beta   90.00
_cell.angle_gamma   90.00
#
_symmetry.space_group_name_H-M   'P 1'
#
loop_
_entity.id
_entity.type
_entity.pdbx_description
1 polymer ?
#
loop_
_entity_poly.entity_id
_entity_poly.type
_entity_poly.pdbx_seq_one_letter_code
_entity_poly.pdbx_strand_id
1 'polypeptide(L)'
;MQTEKRKVTYWGGYREIEGRFEFYLDDFYCEEYVCPFCIKALAQYKHYNVVLNEDYLFGPDVSIWNFTINDLSCFWIWESDTWRSKIKINGNPSNLKSETLKKIMQDLCDMLNMLIENGELASV
;
A
#
# COMPACT_ATOMS: atom_id res chain seq x y z
N MET A 1 1.79 4.22 -31.61
CA MET A 1 1.02 3.41 -30.65
C MET A 1 1.21 4.05 -29.29
N GLN A 2 0.16 4.62 -28.68
CA GLN A 2 0.18 4.90 -27.25
C GLN A 2 0.19 3.54 -26.57
N THR A 3 1.29 3.18 -25.93
CA THR A 3 1.34 2.06 -25.00
C THR A 3 0.32 2.38 -23.92
N GLU A 4 -0.75 1.58 -23.78
CA GLU A 4 -1.66 1.71 -22.64
C GLU A 4 -0.81 1.62 -21.37
N LYS A 5 -0.78 2.69 -20.57
CA LYS A 5 -0.13 2.66 -19.27
C LYS A 5 -0.84 1.60 -18.44
N ARG A 6 -0.09 0.61 -17.96
CA ARG A 6 -0.64 -0.40 -17.03
C ARG A 6 -1.13 0.30 -15.78
N LYS A 7 -2.31 -0.10 -15.31
CA LYS A 7 -2.91 0.44 -14.10
C LYS A 7 -2.41 -0.32 -12.90
N VAL A 8 -2.11 0.41 -11.83
CA VAL A 8 -1.84 -0.18 -10.53
C VAL A 8 -3.07 -0.96 -10.08
N THR A 9 -2.86 -2.22 -9.71
CA THR A 9 -3.89 -3.08 -9.13
C THR A 9 -3.36 -3.76 -7.87
N TYR A 10 -4.16 -4.59 -7.22
CA TYR A 10 -3.70 -5.39 -6.09
C TYR A 10 -4.19 -6.83 -6.19
N TRP A 11 -3.43 -7.74 -5.57
CA TRP A 11 -3.85 -9.10 -5.29
C TRP A 11 -3.48 -9.50 -3.87
N GLY A 12 -4.12 -10.55 -3.35
CA GLY A 12 -3.92 -11.02 -1.98
C GLY A 12 -5.21 -11.04 -1.17
N GLY A 13 -5.08 -11.05 0.15
CA GLY A 13 -6.18 -11.25 1.07
C GLY A 13 -5.75 -11.92 2.36
N TYR A 14 -6.67 -12.70 2.94
CA TYR A 14 -6.36 -13.46 4.16
C TYR A 14 -5.47 -14.66 3.83
N ARG A 15 -4.32 -14.75 4.49
CA ARG A 15 -3.41 -15.88 4.42
C ARG A 15 -3.58 -16.74 5.68
N GLU A 16 -4.35 -17.83 5.55
CA GLU A 16 -4.69 -18.73 6.68
C GLU A 16 -3.46 -19.27 7.40
N ILE A 17 -2.44 -19.71 6.65
CA ILE A 17 -1.19 -20.28 7.20
C ILE A 17 -0.45 -19.26 8.07
N GLU A 18 -0.51 -17.98 7.72
CA GLU A 18 0.20 -16.91 8.41
C GLU A 18 -0.68 -16.15 9.40
N GLY A 19 -1.98 -16.48 9.47
CA GLY A 19 -2.95 -15.83 10.34
C GLY A 19 -3.08 -14.32 10.12
N ARG A 20 -2.82 -13.81 8.90
CA ARG A 20 -2.76 -12.37 8.62
C ARG A 20 -3.31 -12.00 7.25
N PHE A 21 -3.65 -10.72 7.08
CA PHE A 21 -3.94 -10.16 5.76
C PHE A 21 -2.68 -9.59 5.13
N GLU A 22 -2.45 -9.94 3.87
CA GLU A 22 -1.34 -9.43 3.05
C GLU A 22 -1.82 -9.18 1.62
N PHE A 23 -1.51 -7.99 1.11
CA PHE A 23 -1.85 -7.52 -0.22
C PHE A 23 -0.60 -7.05 -0.94
N TYR A 24 -0.49 -7.36 -2.22
CA TYR A 24 0.61 -6.96 -3.08
C TYR A 24 0.09 -5.92 -4.07
N LEU A 25 0.84 -4.85 -4.26
CA LEU A 25 0.56 -3.87 -5.31
C LEU A 25 1.21 -4.35 -6.60
N ASP A 26 0.39 -4.57 -7.62
CA ASP A 26 0.84 -4.99 -8.95
C ASP A 26 0.93 -3.80 -9.89
N ASP A 27 1.88 -3.86 -10.82
CA ASP A 27 2.25 -2.75 -11.71
C ASP A 27 2.56 -1.42 -10.96
N PHE A 28 2.99 -1.51 -9.70
CA PHE A 28 3.47 -0.38 -8.90
C PHE A 28 4.93 -0.60 -8.48
N TYR A 29 5.84 -0.01 -9.27
CA TYR A 29 7.28 -0.02 -9.02
C TYR A 29 7.70 1.41 -8.67
N CYS A 30 8.24 1.61 -7.48
CA CYS A 30 8.64 2.94 -7.01
C CYS A 30 9.95 2.89 -6.23
N GLU A 31 10.61 4.03 -6.13
CA GLU A 31 11.74 4.23 -5.23
C GLU A 31 11.28 4.21 -3.77
N GLU A 32 12.15 3.76 -2.87
CA GLU A 32 11.88 3.64 -1.43
C GLU A 32 11.21 4.88 -0.83
N TYR A 33 11.74 6.08 -1.15
CA TYR A 33 11.29 7.35 -0.59
C TYR A 33 9.86 7.75 -1.00
N VAL A 34 9.27 7.09 -1.99
CA VAL A 34 7.91 7.35 -2.47
C VAL A 34 6.85 6.81 -1.51
N CYS A 35 7.15 5.71 -0.80
CA CYS A 35 6.21 5.04 0.10
C CYS A 35 5.55 5.97 1.15
N PRO A 36 6.30 6.78 1.93
CA PRO A 36 5.69 7.68 2.92
C PRO A 36 4.85 8.79 2.28
N PHE A 37 5.15 9.20 1.04
CA PHE A 37 4.31 10.15 0.29
C PHE A 37 2.97 9.51 -0.08
N CYS A 38 2.97 8.27 -0.60
CA CYS A 38 1.74 7.54 -0.92
C CYS A 38 0.84 7.32 0.30
N ILE A 39 1.43 7.00 1.46
CA ILE A 39 0.67 6.84 2.72
C ILE A 39 -0.01 8.16 3.10
N LYS A 40 0.69 9.30 2.99
CA LYS A 40 0.12 10.62 3.28
C LYS A 40 -0.97 11.01 2.28
N ALA A 41 -0.80 10.69 1.01
CA ALA A 41 -1.82 10.92 -0.02
C ALA A 41 -3.11 10.13 0.28
N LEU A 42 -3.00 8.92 0.84
CA LEU A 42 -4.15 8.14 1.28
C LEU A 42 -4.98 8.83 2.37
N ALA A 43 -4.33 9.57 3.28
CA ALA A 43 -5.01 10.37 4.30
C ALA A 43 -5.93 11.45 3.69
N GLN A 44 -5.48 12.03 2.56
CA GLN A 44 -6.19 13.09 1.86
C GLN A 44 -7.26 12.53 0.92
N TYR A 45 -7.06 11.31 0.43
CA TYR A 45 -8.00 10.62 -0.46
C TYR A 45 -9.20 10.06 0.33
N LYS A 46 -10.41 10.51 0.00
CA LYS A 46 -11.69 10.03 0.59
C LYS A 46 -11.79 10.11 2.12
N HIS A 47 -11.03 11.01 2.77
CA HIS A 47 -11.06 11.29 4.21
C HIS A 47 -10.78 10.09 5.14
N TYR A 48 -9.81 9.24 4.79
CA TYR A 48 -9.30 8.24 5.73
C TYR A 48 -8.56 8.88 6.90
N ASN A 49 -8.75 8.35 8.12
CA ASN A 49 -7.89 8.70 9.25
C ASN A 49 -6.59 7.91 9.14
N VAL A 50 -5.58 8.48 8.48
CA VAL A 50 -4.27 7.86 8.29
C VAL A 50 -3.22 8.55 9.15
N VAL A 51 -2.48 7.77 9.92
CA VAL A 51 -1.35 8.23 10.73
C VAL A 51 -0.12 7.45 10.32
N LEU A 52 0.90 8.13 9.79
CA LEU A 52 2.22 7.53 9.62
C LEU A 52 2.89 7.49 11.00
N ASN A 53 3.17 6.29 11.50
CA ASN A 53 3.77 6.11 12.82
C ASN A 53 5.28 6.40 12.71
N GLU A 54 5.89 6.90 13.78
CA GLU A 54 7.33 7.24 13.81
C GLU A 54 8.23 6.00 13.69
N ASP A 55 7.66 4.81 13.88
CA ASP A 55 8.34 3.53 13.70
C ASP A 55 8.48 3.17 12.21
N TYR A 56 9.68 3.36 11.67
CA TYR A 56 10.08 2.83 10.38
C TYR A 56 11.38 2.04 10.51
N LEU A 57 11.53 1.00 9.69
CA LEU A 57 12.75 0.21 9.60
C LEU A 57 13.29 0.38 8.18
N PHE A 58 14.45 1.01 8.06
CA PHE A 58 15.19 1.11 6.79
C PHE A 58 16.28 0.06 6.76
N GLY A 59 16.25 -0.77 5.73
CA GLY A 59 17.24 -1.82 5.49
C GLY A 59 17.75 -1.76 4.05
N PRO A 60 18.92 -2.34 3.77
CA PRO A 60 19.47 -2.39 2.41
C PRO A 60 18.58 -3.18 1.45
N ASP A 61 17.88 -4.20 1.96
CA ASP A 61 17.06 -5.12 1.16
C ASP A 61 15.56 -4.82 1.28
N VAL A 62 15.14 -4.30 2.44
CA VAL A 62 13.73 -4.12 2.79
C VAL A 62 13.55 -2.87 3.64
N SER A 63 12.56 -2.07 3.28
CA SER A 63 12.12 -0.93 4.07
C SER A 63 10.66 -1.07 4.48
N ILE A 64 10.37 -0.74 5.73
CA ILE A 64 9.07 -0.96 6.36
C ILE A 64 8.59 0.34 7.00
N TRP A 65 7.41 0.80 6.62
CA TRP A 65 6.72 1.91 7.28
C TRP A 65 5.50 1.39 8.02
N ASN A 66 5.43 1.71 9.32
CA ASN A 66 4.24 1.48 10.11
C ASN A 66 3.26 2.66 9.92
N PHE A 67 2.00 2.36 9.67
CA PHE A 67 0.95 3.37 9.63
C PHE A 67 -0.37 2.79 10.15
N THR A 68 -1.27 3.67 10.57
CA THR A 68 -2.63 3.30 10.97
C THR A 68 -3.63 3.89 9.98
N ILE A 69 -4.66 3.15 9.58
CA ILE A 69 -5.78 3.62 8.76
C ILE A 69 -7.12 3.22 9.39
N ASN A 70 -7.95 4.20 9.78
CA ASN A 70 -9.22 3.96 10.48
C ASN A 70 -9.07 2.94 11.63
N ASP A 71 -8.08 3.15 12.50
CA ASP A 71 -7.72 2.30 13.64
C ASP A 71 -7.09 0.93 13.31
N LEU A 72 -6.84 0.65 12.03
CA LEU A 72 -6.12 -0.55 11.59
C LEU A 72 -4.62 -0.30 11.53
N SER A 73 -3.84 -1.05 12.30
CA SER A 73 -2.38 -1.03 12.18
C SER A 73 -1.95 -1.76 10.91
N CYS A 74 -1.11 -1.13 10.11
CA CYS A 74 -0.65 -1.58 8.81
C CYS A 74 0.86 -1.40 8.67
N PHE A 75 1.47 -2.26 7.86
CA PHE A 75 2.85 -2.14 7.43
C PHE A 75 2.90 -2.04 5.92
N TRP A 76 3.52 -0.98 5.42
CA TRP A 76 3.98 -0.91 4.04
C TRP A 76 5.37 -1.50 3.98
N ILE A 77 5.57 -2.55 3.19
CA ILE A 77 6.86 -3.20 3.01
C ILE A 77 7.29 -3.00 1.56
N TRP A 78 8.45 -2.39 1.38
CA TRP A 78 9.11 -2.19 0.09
C TRP A 78 10.33 -3.09 0.01
N GLU A 79 10.49 -3.80 -1.11
CA GLU A 79 11.55 -4.78 -1.34
C GLU A 79 12.48 -4.27 -2.47
N SER A 80 13.77 -4.12 -2.18
CA SER A 80 14.73 -3.45 -3.09
C SER A 80 15.18 -4.34 -4.26
N ASP A 81 15.02 -5.66 -4.14
CA ASP A 81 15.39 -6.63 -5.18
C ASP A 81 14.39 -6.67 -6.35
N THR A 82 13.12 -6.39 -6.05
CA THR A 82 12.00 -6.49 -6.97
C THR A 82 11.27 -5.17 -7.19
N TRP A 83 11.62 -4.15 -6.39
CA TRP A 83 10.97 -2.84 -6.33
C TRP A 83 9.46 -2.94 -6.04
N ARG A 84 9.06 -4.04 -5.39
CA ARG A 84 7.67 -4.35 -5.09
C ARG A 84 7.26 -3.76 -3.76
N SER A 85 6.00 -3.39 -3.69
CA SER A 85 5.35 -2.96 -2.46
C SER A 85 4.25 -3.93 -2.07
N LYS A 86 4.19 -4.23 -0.77
CA LYS A 86 3.10 -5.01 -0.17
C LYS A 86 2.61 -4.37 1.12
N ILE A 87 1.32 -4.51 1.38
CA ILE A 87 0.65 -4.03 2.57
C ILE A 87 0.29 -5.23 3.44
N LYS A 88 0.80 -5.24 4.67
CA LYS A 88 0.36 -6.17 5.72
C LYS A 88 -0.52 -5.45 6.71
N ILE A 89 -1.55 -6.14 7.20
CA ILE A 89 -2.42 -5.61 8.24
C ILE A 89 -2.15 -6.37 9.53
N ASN A 90 -1.85 -5.61 10.57
CA ASN A 90 -1.59 -6.11 11.91
C ASN A 90 -2.89 -6.06 12.71
N GLY A 91 -3.47 -7.22 12.98
CA GLY A 91 -4.70 -7.33 13.74
C GLY A 91 -5.31 -8.73 13.70
N ASN A 92 -6.21 -9.00 14.63
CA ASN A 92 -6.93 -10.28 14.67
C ASN A 92 -7.91 -10.36 13.48
N PRO A 93 -7.76 -11.34 12.58
CA PRO A 93 -8.63 -11.50 11.41
C PRO A 93 -10.11 -11.62 11.77
N SER A 94 -10.45 -12.13 12.95
CA SER A 94 -11.83 -12.31 13.40
C SER A 94 -12.61 -11.00 13.54
N ASN A 95 -11.92 -9.87 13.74
CA ASN A 95 -12.54 -8.56 13.91
C ASN A 95 -12.48 -7.71 12.64
N LEU A 96 -11.80 -8.20 11.60
CA LEU A 96 -11.57 -7.47 10.35
C LEU A 96 -12.57 -7.94 9.29
N LYS A 97 -13.41 -7.01 8.83
CA LYS A 97 -14.27 -7.27 7.67
C LYS A 97 -13.42 -7.26 6.41
N SER A 98 -13.24 -8.42 5.78
CA SER A 98 -12.50 -8.58 4.52
C SER A 98 -12.91 -7.56 3.44
N GLU A 99 -14.21 -7.23 3.37
CA GLU A 99 -14.74 -6.19 2.46
C GLU A 99 -14.17 -4.80 2.74
N THR A 100 -14.02 -4.42 4.00
CA THR A 100 -13.41 -3.13 4.39
C THR A 100 -11.96 -3.07 3.95
N LEU A 101 -11.21 -4.16 4.12
CA LEU A 101 -9.80 -4.22 3.71
C LEU A 101 -9.66 -4.16 2.19
N LYS A 102 -10.47 -4.92 1.45
CA LYS A 102 -10.51 -4.88 -0.01
C LYS A 102 -10.87 -3.50 -0.53
N LYS A 103 -11.80 -2.80 0.13
CA LYS A 103 -12.15 -1.42 -0.22
C LYS A 103 -10.97 -0.48 0.00
N ILE A 104 -10.29 -0.55 1.14
CA ILE A 104 -9.09 0.28 1.41
C ILE A 104 -8.00 0.02 0.36
N MET A 105 -7.75 -1.25 0.00
CA MET A 105 -6.75 -1.59 -1.02
C MET A 105 -7.16 -1.08 -2.41
N GLN A 106 -8.45 -1.18 -2.77
CA GLN A 106 -8.94 -0.62 -4.02
C GLN A 106 -8.78 0.91 -4.05
N ASP A 107 -9.15 1.58 -2.96
CA ASP A 107 -9.03 3.04 -2.83
C ASP A 107 -7.55 3.49 -2.87
N LEU A 108 -6.63 2.69 -2.33
CA LEU A 108 -5.19 2.87 -2.49
C LEU A 108 -4.77 2.77 -3.96
N CYS A 109 -5.17 1.72 -4.68
CA CYS A 109 -4.85 1.58 -6.11
C CYS A 109 -5.44 2.73 -6.95
N ASP A 110 -6.68 3.13 -6.69
CA ASP A 110 -7.33 4.24 -7.39
C ASP A 110 -6.55 5.55 -7.19
N MET A 111 -6.14 5.82 -5.94
CA MET A 111 -5.32 6.99 -5.60
C MET A 111 -3.95 6.96 -6.29
N LEU A 112 -3.26 5.80 -6.29
CA LEU A 112 -1.98 5.66 -6.97
C LEU A 112 -2.11 5.90 -8.48
N ASN A 113 -3.14 5.33 -9.12
CA ASN A 113 -3.42 5.56 -10.54
C ASN A 113 -3.70 7.04 -10.82
N MET A 114 -4.50 7.71 -9.99
CA MET A 114 -4.78 9.14 -10.14
C MET A 114 -3.50 9.98 -10.05
N LEU A 115 -2.61 9.70 -9.10
CA LEU A 115 -1.33 10.40 -8.97
C LEU A 115 -0.42 10.17 -10.20
N ILE A 116 -0.42 8.96 -10.77
CA ILE A 116 0.32 8.64 -11.99
C ILE A 116 -0.26 9.38 -13.22
N GLU A 117 -1.59 9.43 -13.33
CA GLU A 117 -2.31 10.14 -14.40
C GLU A 117 -2.03 11.65 -14.35
N ASN A 118 -1.96 12.23 -13.15
CA ASN A 118 -1.63 13.63 -12.92
C ASN A 118 -0.13 13.95 -13.07
N GLY A 119 0.74 12.94 -13.19
CA GLY A 119 2.19 13.12 -13.24
C GLY A 119 2.83 13.48 -11.90
N GLU A 120 2.12 13.30 -10.79
CA GLU A 120 2.60 13.48 -9.42
C GLU A 120 3.45 12.29 -8.96
N LEU A 121 3.23 11.11 -9.57
CA LEU A 121 4.09 9.95 -9.48
C LEU A 121 4.64 9.59 -10.86
N ALA A 122 5.93 9.30 -10.93
CA ALA A 122 6.51 8.68 -12.11
C ALA A 122 5.99 7.25 -12.21
N SER A 123 5.39 6.88 -13.35
CA SER A 123 5.22 5.48 -13.70
C SER A 123 6.57 4.95 -14.16
N VAL A 124 7.13 3.99 -13.44
CA VAL A 124 8.32 3.23 -13.87
C VAL A 124 7.90 2.15 -14.85
#